data_AF-A0A9E2SFR7-F1
#
_entry.id   AF-A0A9E2SFR7-F1
#
_cell.length_a   1.000
_cell.length_b   1.000
_cell.length_c   1.000
_cell.angle_alpha   90.00
_cell.angle_beta   90.00
_cell.angle_gamma   90.00
#
_symmetry.space_group_name_H-M   'P 1'
#
loop_
_entity.id
_entity.type
_entity.pdbx_description
1 polymer ?
#
loop_
_entity_poly.entity_id
_entity_poly.type
_entity_poly.pdbx_seq_one_letter_code
_entity_poly.pdbx_strand_id
1 'polypeptide(L)'
;MATISSVHDMQMLMPRLLEKYGNDTDLAYIALANPLAALEKLGYTITDEAKTELETYARFGKQEMERYNELKAKIFSLAGSTFNLQDDNETAAVFEKLVEKNQKPAAKKESASLKISDLILSAPQFVKDKWTDKLEDAKDIHPAIPALLEFRKIENSVPRFADAATLEIIQQKKQSTPLTKIAFRLSRK
;
A
#
# COMPACT_ATOMS: atom_id res chain seq x y z
N MET A 1 -14.51 -4.15 24.91
CA MET A 1 -14.50 -3.73 23.49
C MET A 1 -13.65 -4.73 22.72
N ALA A 2 -13.94 -4.98 21.44
CA ALA A 2 -13.30 -6.07 20.71
C ALA A 2 -12.03 -5.58 20.00
N THR A 3 -10.98 -6.39 20.06
CA THR A 3 -9.72 -6.18 19.32
C THR A 3 -9.77 -6.97 18.03
N ILE A 4 -9.31 -6.38 16.93
CA ILE A 4 -9.18 -7.02 15.62
C ILE A 4 -7.69 -7.26 15.39
N SER A 5 -7.30 -8.52 15.33
CA SER A 5 -5.89 -8.92 15.18
C SER A 5 -5.58 -9.60 13.86
N SER A 6 -6.60 -9.84 13.01
CA SER A 6 -6.44 -10.48 11.72
C SER A 6 -7.59 -10.20 10.74
N VAL A 7 -7.38 -10.56 9.46
CA VAL A 7 -8.45 -10.62 8.45
C VAL A 7 -9.61 -11.54 8.88
N HIS A 8 -9.31 -12.65 9.54
CA HIS A 8 -10.32 -13.60 9.99
C HIS A 8 -11.23 -12.99 11.06
N ASP A 9 -10.66 -12.30 12.06
CA ASP A 9 -11.43 -11.62 13.10
C ASP A 9 -12.40 -10.60 12.49
N MET A 10 -11.92 -9.83 11.52
CA MET A 10 -12.73 -8.85 10.81
C MET A 10 -13.90 -9.52 10.07
N GLN A 11 -13.65 -10.60 9.32
CA GLN A 11 -14.70 -11.34 8.61
C GLN A 11 -15.78 -11.89 9.55
N MET A 12 -15.40 -12.36 10.73
CA MET A 12 -16.33 -12.84 11.76
C MET A 12 -17.20 -11.71 12.34
N LEU A 13 -16.69 -10.48 12.37
CA LEU A 13 -17.41 -9.30 12.85
C LEU A 13 -18.35 -8.68 11.81
N MET A 14 -18.06 -8.82 10.51
CA MET A 14 -18.79 -8.17 9.42
C MET A 14 -20.32 -8.31 9.47
N PRO A 15 -20.91 -9.50 9.73
CA PRO A 15 -22.38 -9.63 9.80
C PRO A 15 -23.00 -8.74 10.88
N ARG A 16 -22.37 -8.65 12.05
CA ARG A 16 -22.84 -7.83 13.17
C ARG A 16 -22.66 -6.34 12.89
N LEU A 17 -21.57 -5.96 12.23
CA LEU A 17 -21.33 -4.58 11.80
C LEU A 17 -22.41 -4.12 10.81
N LEU A 18 -22.75 -4.98 9.85
CA LEU A 18 -23.78 -4.69 8.86
C LEU A 18 -25.17 -4.57 9.50
N GLU A 19 -25.53 -5.47 10.41
CA GLU A 19 -26.82 -5.41 11.12
C GLU A 19 -26.96 -4.14 11.95
N LYS A 20 -25.89 -3.75 12.65
CA LYS A 20 -25.92 -2.61 13.57
C LYS A 20 -25.77 -1.25 12.87
N TYR A 21 -24.96 -1.17 11.82
CA TYR A 21 -24.56 0.10 11.21
C TYR A 21 -24.84 0.18 9.70
N GLY A 22 -25.49 -0.81 9.09
CA GLY A 22 -25.72 -0.84 7.64
C GLY A 22 -26.55 0.32 7.08
N ASN A 23 -27.29 1.03 7.93
CA ASN A 23 -28.07 2.22 7.57
C ASN A 23 -27.39 3.55 7.96
N ASP A 24 -26.19 3.51 8.54
CA ASP A 24 -25.43 4.71 8.91
C ASP A 24 -24.69 5.26 7.68
N THR A 25 -25.32 6.22 7.01
CA THR A 25 -24.76 6.86 5.82
C THR A 25 -23.48 7.64 6.12
N ASP A 26 -23.26 8.15 7.34
CA ASP A 26 -22.01 8.84 7.71
C ASP A 26 -20.86 7.86 7.80
N LEU A 27 -21.09 6.75 8.49
CA LEU A 27 -20.11 5.67 8.59
C LEU A 27 -19.81 5.04 7.23
N ALA A 28 -20.81 4.90 6.35
CA ALA A 28 -20.64 4.30 5.03
C ALA A 28 -19.60 5.04 4.16
N TYR A 29 -19.56 6.38 4.17
CA TYR A 29 -18.55 7.12 3.41
C TYR A 29 -17.14 6.95 3.96
N ILE A 30 -17.02 6.96 5.29
CA ILE A 30 -15.73 6.74 5.95
C ILE A 30 -15.26 5.33 5.61
N ALA A 31 -16.15 4.33 5.71
CA ALA A 31 -15.83 2.94 5.40
C ALA A 31 -15.44 2.73 3.93
N LEU A 32 -16.04 3.47 3.00
CA LEU A 32 -15.68 3.44 1.58
C LEU A 32 -14.30 4.03 1.30
N ALA A 33 -13.92 5.09 2.03
CA ALA A 33 -12.64 5.76 1.83
C ALA A 33 -11.50 5.08 2.61
N ASN A 34 -11.80 4.62 3.82
CA ASN A 34 -10.88 3.92 4.72
C ASN A 34 -11.69 3.05 5.73
N PRO A 35 -11.84 1.73 5.46
CA PRO A 35 -12.59 0.84 6.33
C PRO A 35 -11.95 0.65 7.70
N LEU A 36 -10.62 0.79 7.82
CA LEU A 36 -9.92 0.67 9.10
C LEU A 36 -10.24 1.86 10.01
N ALA A 37 -10.20 3.08 9.47
CA ALA A 37 -10.57 4.29 10.20
C ALA A 37 -12.05 4.26 10.63
N ALA A 38 -12.94 3.67 9.82
CA ALA A 38 -14.34 3.50 10.20
C ALA A 38 -14.49 2.57 11.42
N LEU A 39 -13.74 1.48 11.49
CA LEU A 39 -13.73 0.56 12.64
C LEU A 39 -13.16 1.23 13.90
N GLU A 40 -12.08 1.99 13.77
CA GLU A 40 -11.52 2.75 14.88
C GLU A 40 -12.52 3.78 15.42
N LYS A 41 -13.26 4.45 14.53
CA LYS A 41 -14.35 5.38 14.91
C LYS A 41 -15.49 4.67 15.65
N LEU A 42 -15.73 3.40 15.37
CA LEU A 42 -16.68 2.56 16.12
C LEU A 42 -16.13 2.05 17.47
N GLY A 43 -14.87 2.37 17.80
CA GLY A 43 -14.23 1.99 19.06
C GLY A 43 -13.54 0.62 19.04
N TYR A 44 -13.27 0.06 17.85
CA TYR A 44 -12.44 -1.14 17.73
C TYR A 44 -10.96 -0.78 17.75
N THR A 45 -10.16 -1.60 18.43
CA THR A 45 -8.70 -1.49 18.39
C THR A 45 -8.17 -2.49 17.37
N ILE A 46 -7.38 -2.03 16.41
CA ILE A 46 -6.75 -2.86 15.38
C ILE A 46 -5.24 -2.80 15.63
N THR A 47 -4.57 -3.96 15.69
CA THR A 47 -3.11 -4.01 15.84
C THR A 47 -2.42 -3.52 14.56
N ASP A 48 -1.18 -3.02 14.67
CA ASP A 48 -0.45 -2.49 13.51
C ASP A 48 -0.17 -3.58 12.44
N GLU A 49 0.07 -4.82 12.88
CA GLU A 49 0.18 -5.95 11.95
C GLU A 49 -1.15 -6.18 11.21
N ALA A 50 -2.27 -6.19 11.95
CA ALA A 50 -3.59 -6.39 11.37
C ALA A 50 -4.00 -5.24 10.44
N LYS A 51 -3.61 -3.99 10.73
CA LYS A 51 -3.84 -2.86 9.81
C LYS A 51 -3.17 -3.11 8.46
N THR A 52 -1.90 -3.48 8.49
CA THR A 52 -1.12 -3.78 7.28
C THR A 52 -1.73 -4.96 6.53
N GLU A 53 -2.09 -6.02 7.24
CA GLU A 53 -2.69 -7.23 6.68
C GLU A 53 -4.04 -6.93 6.01
N LEU A 54 -4.94 -6.26 6.74
CA LEU A 54 -6.28 -5.92 6.29
C LEU A 54 -6.27 -4.96 5.09
N GLU A 55 -5.41 -3.94 5.12
CA GLU A 55 -5.26 -3.03 3.98
C GLU A 55 -4.75 -3.76 2.75
N THR A 56 -3.70 -4.57 2.90
CA THR A 56 -3.11 -5.34 1.79
C THR A 56 -4.13 -6.32 1.21
N TYR A 57 -4.85 -7.05 2.07
CA TYR A 57 -5.91 -7.97 1.66
C TYR A 57 -7.06 -7.24 0.97
N ALA A 58 -7.49 -6.08 1.47
CA ALA A 58 -8.58 -5.32 0.88
C ALA A 58 -8.21 -4.68 -0.46
N ARG A 59 -6.96 -4.25 -0.63
CA ARG A 59 -6.46 -3.64 -1.88
C ARG A 59 -6.22 -4.69 -2.96
N PHE A 60 -5.56 -5.80 -2.63
CA PHE A 60 -5.04 -6.73 -3.64
C PHE A 60 -5.73 -8.10 -3.62
N GLY A 61 -6.44 -8.43 -2.54
CA GLY A 61 -6.99 -9.76 -2.32
C GLY A 61 -5.92 -10.79 -1.92
N LYS A 62 -6.35 -12.04 -1.74
CA LYS A 62 -5.50 -13.10 -1.17
C LYS A 62 -4.26 -13.43 -2.01
N GLN A 63 -4.43 -13.62 -3.32
CA GLN A 63 -3.36 -14.09 -4.19
C GLN A 63 -2.24 -13.05 -4.35
N GLU A 64 -2.60 -11.79 -4.59
CA GLU A 64 -1.62 -10.72 -4.72
C GLU A 64 -0.98 -10.34 -3.38
N MET A 65 -1.68 -10.52 -2.25
CA MET A 65 -1.11 -10.36 -0.91
C MET A 65 0.02 -11.37 -0.64
N GLU A 66 -0.16 -12.64 -1.01
CA GLU A 66 0.90 -13.65 -0.91
C GLU A 66 2.12 -13.21 -1.73
N ARG A 67 1.89 -12.78 -2.98
CA ARG A 67 2.95 -12.27 -3.85
C ARG A 67 3.64 -11.02 -3.29
N TYR A 68 2.87 -10.10 -2.71
CA TYR A 68 3.37 -8.88 -2.08
C TYR A 68 4.33 -9.21 -0.93
N ASN A 69 3.95 -10.16 -0.08
CA ASN A 69 4.76 -10.60 1.05
C ASN A 69 6.01 -11.36 0.60
N GLU A 70 5.93 -12.19 -0.44
CA GLU A 70 7.10 -12.85 -1.05
C GLU A 70 8.11 -11.83 -1.57
N LEU A 71 7.65 -10.80 -2.30
CA LEU A 71 8.51 -9.75 -2.84
C LEU A 71 9.18 -8.96 -1.72
N LYS A 72 8.41 -8.58 -0.69
CA LYS A 72 8.93 -7.90 0.50
C LYS A 72 10.03 -8.72 1.19
N ALA A 73 9.80 -10.02 1.44
CA ALA A 73 10.78 -10.91 2.03
C ALA A 73 12.04 -11.07 1.16
N LYS A 74 11.86 -11.20 -0.16
CA LYS A 74 12.96 -11.28 -1.12
C LYS A 74 13.81 -10.01 -1.13
N ILE A 75 13.19 -8.83 -1.12
CA ILE A 75 13.89 -7.55 -1.07
C ILE A 75 14.69 -7.45 0.23
N PHE A 76 14.09 -7.76 1.37
CA PHE A 76 14.79 -7.72 2.67
C PHE A 76 15.95 -8.71 2.75
N SER A 77 15.79 -9.92 2.22
CA SER A 77 16.87 -10.90 2.15
C SER A 77 18.04 -10.42 1.29
N LEU A 78 17.77 -9.75 0.17
CA LEU A 78 18.81 -9.21 -0.72
C LEU A 78 19.43 -7.92 -0.18
N ALA A 79 18.66 -7.13 0.56
CA ALA A 79 19.12 -5.92 1.24
C ALA A 79 19.89 -6.21 2.54
N GLY A 80 19.69 -7.39 3.13
CA GLY A 80 20.26 -7.77 4.42
C GLY A 80 19.71 -6.97 5.61
N SER A 81 18.59 -6.27 5.44
CA SER A 81 17.93 -5.48 6.47
C SER A 81 16.43 -5.35 6.19
N THR A 82 15.66 -5.11 7.25
CA THR A 82 14.23 -4.78 7.18
C THR A 82 14.04 -3.27 7.28
N PHE A 83 13.15 -2.72 6.47
CA PHE A 83 12.86 -1.28 6.39
C PHE A 83 11.46 -1.07 5.81
N ASN A 84 10.95 0.17 5.79
CA ASN A 84 9.65 0.45 5.20
C ASN A 84 9.75 0.62 3.67
N LEU A 85 9.33 -0.42 2.91
CA LEU A 85 9.24 -0.36 1.45
C LEU A 85 8.19 0.64 0.92
N GLN A 86 7.30 1.11 1.79
CA GLN A 86 6.28 2.09 1.45
C GLN A 86 6.75 3.54 1.67
N ASP A 87 7.91 3.74 2.28
CA ASP A 87 8.59 5.03 2.36
C ASP A 87 9.66 5.08 1.26
N ASP A 88 9.39 5.88 0.23
CA ASP A 88 10.30 6.01 -0.91
C ASP A 88 11.65 6.61 -0.49
N ASN A 89 11.71 7.45 0.55
CA ASN A 89 12.96 8.04 1.02
C ASN A 89 13.82 7.01 1.76
N GLU A 90 13.19 6.21 2.64
CA GLU A 90 13.89 5.14 3.33
C GLU A 90 14.37 4.09 2.32
N THR A 91 13.50 3.71 1.38
CA THR A 91 13.83 2.76 0.31
C THR A 91 14.99 3.27 -0.55
N ALA A 92 14.97 4.54 -0.97
CA ALA A 92 16.05 5.16 -1.73
C ALA A 92 17.38 5.13 -0.96
N ALA A 93 17.36 5.49 0.33
CA ALA A 93 18.56 5.50 1.16
C ALA A 93 19.17 4.10 1.36
N VAL A 94 18.34 3.07 1.51
CA VAL A 94 18.81 1.68 1.61
C VAL A 94 19.43 1.21 0.29
N PHE A 95 18.75 1.45 -0.83
CA PHE A 95 19.24 1.01 -2.14
C PHE A 95 20.50 1.76 -2.59
N GLU A 96 20.65 3.03 -2.26
CA GLU A 96 21.89 3.78 -2.53
C GLU A 96 23.09 3.10 -1.86
N LYS A 97 22.96 2.76 -0.57
CA LYS A 97 24.01 2.05 0.19
C LYS A 97 24.30 0.66 -0.37
N LEU A 98 23.27 -0.06 -0.83
CA LEU A 98 23.43 -1.40 -1.43
C LEU A 98 24.19 -1.35 -2.75
N VAL A 99 23.90 -0.33 -3.58
CA VAL A 99 24.61 -0.13 -4.85
C VAL A 99 26.06 0.28 -4.61
N GLU A 100 26.31 1.23 -3.70
CA GLU A 100 27.68 1.64 -3.33
C GLU A 100 28.54 0.47 -2.86
N LYS A 101 27.98 -0.46 -2.06
CA LYS A 101 28.69 -1.63 -1.55
C LYS A 101 29.00 -2.68 -2.62
N ASN A 102 28.18 -2.78 -3.67
CA ASN A 102 28.32 -3.77 -4.74
C ASN A 102 29.09 -3.27 -5.97
N GLN A 103 29.43 -1.97 -6.05
CA GLN A 103 30.23 -1.45 -7.16
C GLN A 103 31.70 -1.91 -7.08
N LYS A 104 32.17 -2.58 -8.14
CA LYS A 104 33.62 -2.82 -8.35
C LYS A 104 34.33 -1.48 -8.60
N PRO A 105 35.57 -1.30 -8.11
CA PRO A 105 36.28 -0.01 -8.15
C PRO A 105 36.53 0.57 -9.57
N ALA A 106 36.42 -0.23 -10.63
CA ALA A 106 36.57 0.23 -12.01
C ALA A 106 35.34 0.96 -12.58
N ALA A 107 34.13 0.76 -12.02
CA ALA A 107 32.89 1.37 -12.52
C ALA A 107 32.61 2.77 -11.94
N LYS A 108 33.46 3.27 -11.03
CA LYS A 108 33.29 4.57 -10.36
C LYS A 108 33.41 5.80 -11.27
N LYS A 109 33.85 5.64 -12.53
CA LYS A 109 34.11 6.77 -13.45
C LYS A 109 33.01 7.04 -14.48
N GLU A 110 32.02 6.16 -14.66
CA GLU A 110 30.96 6.35 -15.67
C GLU A 110 29.54 6.55 -15.09
N SER A 111 29.32 6.32 -13.80
CA SER A 111 27.99 6.44 -13.15
C SER A 111 27.60 7.87 -12.74
N ALA A 112 28.06 8.88 -13.49
CA ALA A 112 27.75 10.29 -13.24
C ALA A 112 26.36 10.74 -13.75
N SER A 113 25.55 9.87 -14.37
CA SER A 113 24.34 10.33 -15.07
C SER A 113 23.00 10.10 -14.35
N LEU A 114 22.83 9.10 -13.49
CA LEU A 114 21.57 8.89 -12.75
C LEU A 114 21.83 8.20 -11.39
N LYS A 115 21.53 8.87 -10.27
CA LYS A 115 21.57 8.25 -8.94
C LYS A 115 20.38 7.33 -8.76
N ILE A 116 20.58 6.15 -8.15
CA ILE A 116 19.49 5.21 -7.96
C ILE A 116 18.42 5.77 -7.01
N SER A 117 18.83 6.60 -6.04
CA SER A 117 17.91 7.37 -5.21
C SER A 117 16.90 8.17 -6.02
N ASP A 118 17.35 8.85 -7.08
CA ASP A 118 16.50 9.74 -7.87
C ASP A 118 15.50 8.94 -8.71
N LEU A 119 15.88 7.73 -9.13
CA LEU A 119 15.00 6.79 -9.84
C LEU A 119 13.92 6.22 -8.91
N ILE A 120 14.28 5.86 -7.68
CA ILE A 120 13.33 5.36 -6.67
C ILE A 120 12.37 6.47 -6.24
N LEU A 121 12.86 7.69 -6.02
CA LEU A 121 12.03 8.84 -5.65
C LEU A 121 11.13 9.32 -6.80
N SER A 122 11.42 8.91 -8.05
CA SER A 122 10.52 9.18 -9.16
C SER A 122 9.29 8.28 -9.08
N ALA A 123 8.11 8.87 -9.00
CA ALA A 123 6.86 8.12 -8.96
C ALA A 123 6.63 7.34 -10.27
N PRO A 124 6.17 6.08 -10.20
CA PRO A 124 5.79 5.34 -11.39
C PRO A 124 4.57 5.98 -12.04
N GLN A 125 4.42 5.78 -13.36
CA GLN A 125 3.36 6.40 -14.16
C GLN A 125 2.59 5.34 -14.95
N PHE A 126 1.30 5.61 -15.17
CA PHE A 126 0.48 4.90 -16.14
C PHE A 126 0.25 5.79 -17.36
N VAL A 127 0.94 5.51 -18.46
CA VAL A 127 0.79 6.23 -19.73
C VAL A 127 0.03 5.34 -20.70
N LYS A 128 -1.19 5.74 -21.08
CA LYS A 128 -2.07 4.95 -21.98
C LYS A 128 -2.23 3.50 -21.50
N ASP A 129 -2.59 3.32 -20.23
CA ASP A 129 -2.77 2.01 -19.57
C ASP A 129 -1.50 1.14 -19.48
N LYS A 130 -0.33 1.69 -19.82
CA LYS A 130 0.96 1.02 -19.63
C LYS A 130 1.67 1.58 -18.41
N TRP A 131 2.01 0.68 -17.47
CA TRP A 131 2.88 1.01 -16.34
C TRP A 131 4.31 1.26 -16.82
N THR A 132 4.91 2.34 -16.32
CA THR A 132 6.29 2.74 -16.61
C THR A 132 6.95 3.26 -15.34
N ASP A 133 8.18 2.82 -15.07
CA ASP A 133 8.99 3.25 -13.93
C ASP A 133 10.42 3.53 -14.40
N LYS A 134 10.98 4.68 -14.03
CA LYS A 134 12.36 5.06 -14.41
C LYS A 134 13.40 4.12 -13.79
N LEU A 135 13.04 3.44 -12.70
CA LEU A 135 13.90 2.43 -12.08
C LEU A 135 14.18 1.23 -13.01
N GLU A 136 13.40 1.05 -14.08
CA GLU A 136 13.68 0.03 -15.12
C GLU A 136 15.05 0.23 -15.78
N ASP A 137 15.51 1.48 -15.93
CA ASP A 137 16.81 1.81 -16.51
C ASP A 137 17.98 1.29 -15.67
N ALA A 138 17.72 1.03 -14.38
CA ALA A 138 18.69 0.55 -13.40
C ALA A 138 18.50 -0.92 -13.00
N LYS A 139 17.64 -1.68 -13.69
CA LYS A 139 17.28 -3.06 -13.30
C LYS A 139 18.46 -4.01 -13.10
N ASP A 140 19.56 -3.79 -13.83
CA ASP A 140 20.74 -4.65 -13.86
C ASP A 140 21.81 -4.23 -12.84
N ILE A 141 21.61 -3.13 -12.10
CA ILE A 141 22.59 -2.62 -11.12
C ILE A 141 22.65 -3.50 -9.87
N HIS A 142 21.51 -4.01 -9.39
CA HIS A 142 21.45 -4.84 -8.19
C HIS A 142 20.33 -5.90 -8.29
N PRO A 143 20.56 -7.16 -7.84
CA PRO A 143 19.57 -8.24 -7.92
C PRO A 143 18.22 -7.97 -7.22
N ALA A 144 18.19 -7.01 -6.29
CA ALA A 144 16.96 -6.60 -5.60
C ALA A 144 16.06 -5.68 -6.42
N ILE A 145 16.60 -4.99 -7.44
CA ILE A 145 15.85 -3.98 -8.21
C ILE A 145 14.69 -4.60 -9.00
N PRO A 146 14.83 -5.75 -9.68
CA PRO A 146 13.70 -6.39 -10.33
C PRO A 146 12.56 -6.74 -9.37
N ALA A 147 12.88 -7.16 -8.14
CA ALA A 147 11.87 -7.43 -7.12
C ALA A 147 11.21 -6.13 -6.63
N LEU A 148 11.96 -5.04 -6.49
CA LEU A 148 11.44 -3.72 -6.15
C LEU A 148 10.51 -3.18 -7.24
N LEU A 149 10.85 -3.33 -8.53
CA LEU A 149 9.98 -2.94 -9.64
C LEU A 149 8.64 -3.67 -9.60
N GLU A 150 8.65 -4.99 -9.38
CA GLU A 150 7.42 -5.77 -9.26
C GLU A 150 6.60 -5.35 -8.04
N PHE A 151 7.26 -5.10 -6.91
CA PHE A 151 6.63 -4.59 -5.70
C PHE A 151 5.94 -3.24 -5.96
N ARG A 152 6.64 -2.28 -6.57
CA ARG A 152 6.10 -0.96 -6.90
C ARG A 152 4.92 -1.05 -7.88
N LYS A 153 4.96 -2.00 -8.82
CA LYS A 153 3.85 -2.25 -9.74
C LYS A 153 2.59 -2.71 -9.01
N ILE A 154 2.69 -3.67 -8.09
CA ILE A 154 1.55 -4.11 -7.26
C ILE A 154 1.09 -2.96 -6.38
N GLU A 155 2.00 -2.26 -5.71
CA GLU A 155 1.66 -1.16 -4.81
C GLU A 155 0.90 -0.01 -5.52
N ASN A 156 1.14 0.18 -6.82
CA ASN A 156 0.47 1.20 -7.63
C ASN A 156 -0.69 0.67 -8.48
N SER A 157 -1.03 -0.63 -8.42
CA SER A 157 -2.17 -1.19 -9.16
C SER A 157 -3.50 -0.77 -8.55
N VAL A 158 -3.55 -0.62 -7.23
CA VAL A 158 -4.73 -0.23 -6.46
C VAL A 158 -4.37 0.90 -5.48
N PRO A 159 -5.12 2.01 -5.46
CA PRO A 159 -4.89 3.10 -4.51
C PRO A 159 -4.88 2.63 -3.06
N ARG A 160 -4.13 3.34 -2.21
CA ARG A 160 -4.18 3.21 -0.75
C ARG A 160 -5.51 3.73 -0.20
N PHE A 161 -5.82 3.35 1.03
CA PHE A 161 -6.90 4.00 1.76
C PHE A 161 -6.59 5.48 2.02
N ALA A 162 -7.65 6.27 2.14
CA ALA A 162 -7.53 7.69 2.45
C ALA A 162 -6.84 7.87 3.82
N ASP A 163 -5.84 8.76 3.86
CA ASP A 163 -5.21 9.18 5.10
C ASP A 163 -6.14 10.08 5.94
N ALA A 164 -5.73 10.41 7.17
CA ALA A 164 -6.55 11.21 8.08
C ALA A 164 -6.92 12.58 7.48
N ALA A 165 -5.97 13.26 6.83
CA ALA A 165 -6.20 14.56 6.21
C ALA A 165 -7.22 14.46 5.06
N THR A 166 -7.10 13.44 4.21
CA THR A 166 -8.04 13.19 3.11
C THR A 166 -9.42 12.83 3.63
N LEU A 167 -9.51 12.03 4.71
CA LEU A 167 -10.78 11.69 5.35
C LEU A 167 -11.50 12.92 5.91
N GLU A 168 -10.78 13.84 6.55
CA GLU A 168 -11.37 15.10 7.02
C GLU A 168 -11.94 15.93 5.87
N ILE A 169 -11.21 16.03 4.75
CA ILE A 169 -11.68 16.72 3.54
C ILE A 169 -12.94 16.03 2.98
N ILE A 170 -12.96 14.71 2.91
CA ILE A 170 -14.13 13.93 2.45
C ILE A 170 -15.34 14.20 3.34
N GLN A 171 -15.16 14.21 4.66
CA GLN A 171 -16.22 14.49 5.63
C GLN A 171 -16.75 15.92 5.52
N GLN A 172 -15.87 16.91 5.34
CA GLN A 172 -16.26 18.31 5.15
C GLN A 172 -17.01 18.52 3.83
N LYS A 173 -16.51 17.96 2.71
CA LYS A 173 -17.20 18.03 1.40
C LYS A 173 -18.53 17.29 1.39
N LYS A 174 -18.70 16.25 2.22
CA LYS A 174 -19.99 15.57 2.38
C LYS A 174 -21.07 16.54 2.88
N GLN A 175 -20.74 17.45 3.81
CA GLN A 175 -21.69 18.46 4.28
C GLN A 175 -22.18 19.38 3.14
N SER A 176 -21.47 19.42 2.00
CA SER A 176 -21.84 20.19 0.81
C SER A 176 -22.42 19.37 -0.36
N THR A 177 -22.55 18.03 -0.28
CA THR A 177 -22.97 17.21 -1.44
C THR A 177 -24.16 16.28 -1.13
N PRO A 178 -25.25 16.27 -1.93
CA PRO A 178 -26.46 15.51 -1.62
C PRO A 178 -26.40 14.10 -2.23
N LEU A 179 -25.53 13.23 -1.74
CA LEU A 179 -25.67 11.79 -2.01
C LEU A 179 -26.52 11.17 -0.90
N THR A 180 -27.77 10.83 -1.23
CA THR A 180 -28.81 10.45 -0.27
C THR A 180 -29.05 8.95 -0.15
N LYS A 181 -28.57 8.12 -1.09
CA LYS A 181 -28.73 6.65 -1.06
C LYS A 181 -27.55 5.94 -1.69
N ILE A 182 -26.93 5.04 -0.91
CA ILE A 182 -25.97 4.04 -1.39
C ILE A 182 -26.58 2.67 -1.12
N ALA A 183 -26.66 1.81 -2.13
CA ALA A 183 -27.15 0.45 -1.99
C ALA A 183 -26.07 -0.52 -2.50
N PHE A 184 -25.67 -1.47 -1.66
CA PHE A 184 -24.76 -2.54 -2.05
C PHE A 184 -25.57 -3.78 -2.39
N ARG A 185 -25.19 -4.47 -3.46
CA ARG A 185 -25.73 -5.77 -3.82
C ARG A 185 -24.59 -6.79 -3.76
N LEU A 186 -24.60 -7.66 -2.76
CA LEU A 186 -23.72 -8.82 -2.73
C LEU A 186 -24.17 -9.81 -3.82
N SER A 187 -23.34 -10.03 -4.83
CA SER A 187 -23.47 -11.21 -5.68
C SER A 187 -22.74 -12.37 -5.00
N ARG A 188 -23.48 -13.43 -4.65
CA ARG A 188 -22.87 -14.71 -4.31
C ARG A 188 -22.49 -15.39 -5.63
N LYS A 189 -21.20 -15.61 -5.84
CA LYS A 189 -20.73 -16.63 -6.79
C LYS A 189 -20.65 -17.97 -6.07
#